data_AF-A0A358LA33-F1
#
_entry.id   AF-A0A358LA33-F1
#
_cell.length_a   1.000
_cell.length_b   1.000
_cell.length_c   1.000
_cell.angle_alpha   90.00
_cell.angle_beta   90.00
_cell.angle_gamma   90.00
#
_symmetry.space_group_name_H-M   'P 1'
#
loop_
_entity.id
_entity.type
_entity.pdbx_description
1 polymer ?
#
loop_
_entity_poly.entity_id
_entity_poly.type
_entity_poly.pdbx_seq_one_letter_code
_entity_poly.pdbx_strand_id
1 'polypeptide(L)'
;MLEELKQQVLEANLALPRHGLVVFTWGNVSAVDREQGLVVIKPSGVSYEAMKRDDMVVVDLESGEVREGNMRPSSDTDTHRA
;
A
#
# COMPACT_ATOMS: atom_id res chain seq x y z
N MET A 1 -0.26 12.19 5.54
CA MET A 1 -0.61 11.62 6.86
C MET A 1 0.03 10.25 7.01
N LEU A 2 0.19 9.75 8.25
CA LEU A 2 0.75 8.40 8.52
C LEU A 2 2.13 8.16 7.88
N GLU A 3 3.02 9.17 7.88
CA GLU A 3 4.29 9.13 7.14
C GLU A 3 5.17 7.92 7.48
N GLU A 4 5.24 7.55 8.75
CA GLU A 4 5.99 6.39 9.22
C GLU A 4 5.39 5.07 8.70
N LEU A 5 4.06 4.94 8.76
CA LEU A 5 3.35 3.75 8.29
C LEU A 5 3.49 3.62 6.76
N LYS A 6 3.43 4.73 6.02
CA LYS A 6 3.73 4.77 4.58
C LYS A 6 5.15 4.31 4.27
N GLN A 7 6.12 4.73 5.07
CA GLN A 7 7.52 4.30 4.90
C GLN A 7 7.65 2.78 5.13
N GLN A 8 7.03 2.25 6.18
CA GLN A 8 7.03 0.80 6.46
C GLN A 8 6.38 -0.02 5.34
N VAL A 9 5.23 0.44 4.81
CA VAL A 9 4.55 -0.24 3.70
C VAL A 9 5.38 -0.18 2.42
N LEU A 10 6.03 0.95 2.13
CA LEU A 10 6.96 1.04 1.00
C LEU A 10 8.08 0.01 1.13
N GLU A 11 8.76 -0.02 2.27
CA GLU A 11 9.89 -0.93 2.51
C GLU A 11 9.48 -2.40 2.40
N ALA A 12 8.33 -2.76 2.95
CA ALA A 12 7.79 -4.11 2.83
C ALA A 12 7.47 -4.48 1.37
N ASN A 13 6.91 -3.55 0.59
CA ASN A 13 6.67 -3.75 -0.84
C ASN A 13 7.99 -3.90 -1.62
N LEU A 14 9.01 -3.08 -1.34
CA LEU A 14 10.34 -3.19 -1.96
C LEU A 14 11.08 -4.48 -1.57
N ALA A 15 10.75 -5.08 -0.43
CA ALA A 15 11.32 -6.36 -0.01
C ALA A 15 10.82 -7.55 -0.86
N LEU A 16 9.57 -7.50 -1.35
CA LEU A 16 8.98 -8.58 -2.16
C LEU A 16 9.87 -8.99 -3.36
N PRO A 17 10.28 -8.08 -4.28
CA PRO A 17 11.16 -8.45 -5.38
C PRO A 17 12.58 -8.79 -4.92
N ARG A 18 13.09 -8.15 -3.85
CA ARG A 18 14.43 -8.47 -3.29
C ARG A 18 14.53 -9.92 -2.81
N HIS A 19 13.43 -10.48 -2.33
CA HIS A 19 13.32 -11.88 -1.92
C HIS A 19 12.80 -12.82 -3.01
N GLY A 20 12.59 -12.34 -4.24
CA GLY A 20 12.11 -13.16 -5.35
C GLY A 20 10.68 -13.69 -5.18
N LEU A 21 9.84 -13.02 -4.38
CA LEU A 21 8.47 -13.45 -4.10
C LEU A 21 7.46 -13.02 -5.16
N VAL A 22 7.83 -12.06 -6.02
CA VAL A 22 6.96 -11.47 -7.04
C VAL A 22 7.72 -11.23 -8.33
N VAL A 23 6.97 -11.10 -9.43
CA VAL A 23 7.48 -10.68 -10.74
C VAL A 23 6.69 -9.47 -11.23
N PHE A 24 7.31 -8.64 -12.08
CA PHE A 24 6.70 -7.40 -12.59
C PHE A 24 6.11 -6.53 -11.47
N THR A 25 4.86 -6.10 -11.61
CA THR A 25 4.15 -5.27 -10.63
C THR A 25 3.23 -6.10 -9.71
N TRP A 26 3.34 -7.44 -9.73
CA TRP A 26 2.49 -8.31 -8.92
C TRP A 26 2.77 -8.18 -7.42
N GLY A 27 1.86 -8.71 -6.61
CA GLY A 27 1.93 -8.64 -5.15
C GLY A 27 1.74 -7.23 -4.61
N ASN A 28 1.37 -7.17 -3.34
CA ASN A 28 1.22 -5.93 -2.61
C ASN A 28 1.28 -6.23 -1.11
N VAL A 29 1.74 -5.25 -0.35
CA VAL A 29 1.66 -5.25 1.12
C VAL A 29 0.83 -4.04 1.55
N SER A 30 0.09 -4.21 2.64
CA SER A 30 -0.56 -3.13 3.37
C SER A 30 -0.17 -3.17 4.85
N ALA A 31 -0.40 -2.07 5.56
CA ALA A 31 -0.38 -2.02 7.02
C ALA A 31 -1.58 -1.24 7.52
N VAL A 32 -2.05 -1.55 8.72
CA VAL A 32 -3.28 -0.98 9.30
C VAL A 32 -2.97 -0.20 10.57
N ASP A 33 -3.50 1.01 10.67
CA ASP A 33 -3.66 1.76 11.91
C ASP A 33 -5.09 1.55 12.41
N ARG A 34 -5.25 0.70 13.43
CA ARG A 34 -6.56 0.37 13.99
C ARG A 34 -7.13 1.46 14.89
N GLU A 35 -6.28 2.30 15.48
CA GLU A 35 -6.75 3.39 16.32
C GLU A 35 -7.42 4.47 15.46
N GLN A 36 -6.90 4.69 14.25
CA GLN A 36 -7.46 5.64 13.29
C GLN A 36 -8.43 5.01 12.28
N GLY A 37 -8.52 3.68 12.21
CA GLY A 37 -9.37 2.98 11.24
C GLY A 37 -8.88 3.14 9.79
N LEU A 38 -7.57 3.21 9.58
CA LEU A 38 -6.95 3.48 8.28
C LEU A 38 -6.03 2.34 7.84
N VAL A 39 -5.99 2.06 6.54
CA VAL A 39 -5.08 1.12 5.90
C VAL A 39 -4.20 1.86 4.92
N VAL A 40 -2.90 1.64 4.98
CA VAL A 40 -1.95 2.10 3.97
C VAL A 40 -1.60 0.93 3.06
N ILE A 41 -1.75 1.10 1.75
CA ILE A 41 -1.54 0.02 0.77
C ILE A 41 -0.77 0.51 -0.46
N LYS A 42 -0.08 -0.42 -1.12
CA LYS A 42 0.61 -0.21 -2.39
C LYS A 42 -0.33 0.39 -3.46
N PRO A 43 0.13 1.33 -4.29
CA PRO A 43 -0.59 1.81 -5.46
C PRO A 43 -0.62 0.78 -6.60
N SER A 44 -1.71 0.78 -7.36
CA SER A 44 -1.86 -0.07 -8.55
C SER A 44 -1.07 0.47 -9.74
N GLY A 45 -0.37 -0.40 -10.46
CA GLY A 45 0.31 -0.08 -11.72
C GLY A 45 1.65 0.65 -11.60
N VAL A 46 2.22 0.77 -10.39
CA VAL A 46 3.53 1.38 -10.16
C VAL A 46 4.61 0.29 -10.08
N SER A 47 5.72 0.46 -10.80
CA SER A 47 6.87 -0.45 -10.70
C SER A 47 7.56 -0.32 -9.35
N TYR A 48 8.06 -1.43 -8.80
CA TYR A 48 8.78 -1.41 -7.52
C TYR A 48 10.02 -0.50 -7.56
N GLU A 49 10.72 -0.42 -8.67
CA GLU A 49 11.94 0.42 -8.80
C GLU A 49 11.66 1.91 -8.70
N ALA A 50 10.48 2.37 -9.14
CA ALA A 50 10.11 3.79 -9.14
C ALA A 50 9.22 4.19 -7.95
N MET A 51 8.77 3.22 -7.16
CA MET A 51 7.83 3.40 -6.06
C MET A 51 8.44 4.25 -4.93
N LYS A 52 7.68 5.25 -4.50
CA LYS A 52 8.05 6.16 -3.41
C LYS A 52 7.01 6.10 -2.30
N ARG A 53 7.40 6.59 -1.12
CA ARG A 53 6.52 6.68 0.06
C ARG A 53 5.24 7.46 -0.26
N ASP A 54 5.39 8.55 -1.00
CA ASP A 54 4.28 9.44 -1.33
C ASP A 54 3.29 8.81 -2.33
N ASP A 55 3.65 7.70 -2.98
CA ASP A 55 2.75 6.92 -3.83
C ASP A 55 1.85 5.97 -3.02
N MET A 56 2.13 5.74 -1.74
CA MET A 56 1.30 4.90 -0.87
C MET A 56 -0.07 5.53 -0.67
N VAL A 57 -1.10 4.71 -0.79
CA VAL A 57 -2.49 5.13 -0.72
C VAL A 57 -3.05 4.81 0.66
N VAL A 58 -3.68 5.79 1.29
CA VAL A 58 -4.39 5.63 2.56
C VAL A 58 -5.86 5.44 2.25
N VAL A 59 -6.43 4.33 2.71
CA VAL A 59 -7.85 4.01 2.57
C VAL A 59 -8.49 3.84 3.93
N ASP A 60 -9.78 4.12 4.01
CA ASP A 60 -10.60 3.84 5.16
C ASP A 60 -10.78 2.32 5.32
N LEU A 61 -10.55 1.79 6.53
CA LEU A 61 -10.64 0.35 6.79
C LEU A 61 -12.05 -0.17 6.54
N GLU A 62 -13.07 0.55 7.01
CA GLU A 62 -14.47 0.09 6.97
C GLU A 62 -15.12 0.39 5.62
N SER A 63 -14.97 1.61 5.09
CA SER A 63 -15.66 2.00 3.86
C SER A 63 -14.87 1.68 2.59
N GLY A 64 -13.54 1.64 2.66
CA GLY A 64 -12.65 1.49 1.51
C GLY A 64 -12.41 2.78 0.73
N GLU A 65 -12.96 3.90 1.21
CA GLU A 65 -12.76 5.21 0.59
C GLU A 65 -11.28 5.63 0.67
N VAL A 66 -10.75 6.17 -0.42
CA VAL A 66 -9.40 6.76 -0.42
C VAL A 66 -9.41 8.04 0.41
N ARG A 67 -8.68 8.04 1.53
CA ARG A 67 -8.55 9.18 2.44
C ARG A 67 -7.35 10.07 2.08
N GLU A 68 -6.31 9.50 1.48
CA GLU A 68 -5.15 10.23 0.98
C GLU A 68 -4.40 9.46 -0.11
N GLY A 69 -3.91 10.17 -1.13
CA GLY A 69 -3.08 9.61 -2.20
C GLY A 69 -3.55 10.09 -3.58
N ASN A 70 -2.60 10.26 -4.51
CA ASN A 70 -2.89 10.66 -5.90
C ASN A 70 -2.97 9.47 -6.86
N MET A 71 -2.64 8.28 -6.38
CA MET A 71 -2.64 7.03 -7.14
C MET A 71 -3.88 6.20 -6.80
N ARG A 72 -4.23 5.27 -7.69
CA ARG A 72 -5.25 4.26 -7.37
C ARG A 72 -4.66 3.23 -6.40
N PRO A 73 -5.37 2.80 -5.34
CA PRO A 73 -4.89 1.73 -4.48
C PRO A 73 -4.85 0.40 -5.23
N SER A 74 -4.18 -0.62 -4.65
CA SER A 74 -4.16 -1.97 -5.19
C SER A 74 -5.55 -2.49 -5.53
N SER A 75 -5.70 -3.29 -6.59
CA SER A 75 -6.95 -3.99 -6.88
C SER A 75 -7.38 -4.94 -5.76
N ASP A 76 -6.43 -5.38 -4.94
CA ASP A 76 -6.65 -6.34 -3.86
C ASP A 76 -7.04 -5.66 -2.54
N THR A 77 -7.31 -4.34 -2.55
CA THR A 77 -7.59 -3.56 -1.34
C THR A 77 -8.74 -4.14 -0.52
N ASP A 78 -9.82 -4.60 -1.16
CA ASP A 78 -10.97 -5.18 -0.44
C ASP A 78 -10.60 -6.49 0.25
N THR A 79 -9.71 -7.29 -0.32
CA THR A 79 -9.17 -8.51 0.31
C THR A 79 -8.35 -8.18 1.57
N HIS A 80 -7.65 -7.04 1.59
CA HIS A 80 -6.87 -6.60 2.74
C HIS A 80 -7.72 -5.97 3.86
N ARG A 81 -8.95 -5.57 3.55
CA ARG A 81 -9.90 -4.95 4.50
C ARG A 81 -10.83 -5.97 5.17
N ALA A 82 -11.05 -7.11 4.55
CA ALA A 82 -11.89 -8.21 5.06
C ALA A 82 -11.26 -8.91 6.27
#